data_AF-A0A7C7J3H9-F1
#
_entry.id   AF-A0A7C7J3H9-F1
#
_cell.length_a   1.000
_cell.length_b   1.000
_cell.length_c   1.000
_cell.angle_alpha   90.00
_cell.angle_beta   90.00
_cell.angle_gamma   90.00
#
_symmetry.space_group_name_H-M   'P 1'
#
loop_
_entity.id
_entity.type
_entity.pdbx_description
1 polymer ?
#
loop_
_entity_poly.entity_id
_entity_poly.type
_entity_poly.pdbx_seq_one_letter_code
_entity_poly.pdbx_strand_id
1 'polypeptide(L)'
;MMQRFIEVITVLVYALLVGYIFPSNGFGQNVTLHSSHHDLLDPVAIATDGTHLYFGGLNEEGISTILKMPAVGGPIMKIASGDPFVKISGLAVVDQVLYVTDTGNPFDGPAAIYRIHLTALPHDSLPFADLTVDTVRVREERPRIRIEGQFSVGEKSDGIDLSQEDVAVWFGEFSQTLFAGFFVREEEEERFVFEANASGVTEMSIGDDGTFRIIARDIPLPTLDSDIPVRFSLHFGDDAGETRVLLDEDGKFGPLE
;
A
#
# COMPACT_ATOMS: atom_id res chain seq x y z
N MET A 1 -35.17 39.34 35.44
CA MET A 1 -34.91 39.57 33.99
C MET A 1 -33.66 38.82 33.51
N MET A 2 -32.60 38.67 34.33
CA MET A 2 -31.39 37.89 33.99
C MET A 2 -31.59 36.36 33.86
N GLN A 3 -32.51 35.77 34.63
CA GLN A 3 -32.67 34.30 34.68
C GLN A 3 -33.30 33.70 33.42
N ARG A 4 -34.17 34.45 32.72
CA ARG A 4 -34.75 34.04 31.43
C ARG A 4 -33.76 34.13 30.27
N PHE A 5 -32.66 34.88 30.42
CA PHE A 5 -31.63 34.99 29.38
C PHE A 5 -30.66 33.80 29.41
N ILE A 6 -30.43 33.20 30.58
CA ILE A 6 -29.56 32.03 30.74
C ILE A 6 -30.25 30.77 30.19
N GLU A 7 -31.55 30.57 30.45
CA GLU A 7 -32.29 29.42 29.90
C GLU A 7 -32.34 29.41 28.37
N VAL A 8 -32.48 30.59 27.73
CA VAL A 8 -32.51 30.69 26.26
C VAL A 8 -31.15 30.37 25.64
N ILE A 9 -30.04 30.75 26.29
CA ILE A 9 -28.69 30.43 25.81
C ILE A 9 -28.39 28.94 25.99
N THR A 10 -28.79 28.32 27.10
CA THR A 10 -28.60 26.86 27.31
C THR A 10 -29.38 26.03 26.31
N VAL A 11 -30.62 26.40 25.98
CA VAL A 11 -31.41 25.71 24.95
C VAL A 11 -30.79 25.89 23.54
N LEU A 12 -30.22 27.05 23.23
CA LEU A 12 -29.55 27.28 21.94
C LEU A 12 -28.25 26.49 21.79
N VAL A 13 -27.46 26.35 22.87
CA VAL A 13 -26.22 25.57 22.88
C VAL A 13 -26.52 24.07 22.78
N TYR A 14 -27.58 23.57 23.44
CA TYR A 14 -28.01 22.19 23.25
C TYR A 14 -28.60 21.93 21.86
N ALA A 15 -29.33 22.87 21.26
CA ALA A 15 -29.82 22.72 19.89
C ALA A 15 -28.70 22.70 18.84
N LEU A 16 -27.61 23.47 19.07
CA LEU A 16 -26.41 23.46 18.22
C LEU A 16 -25.53 22.22 18.43
N LEU A 17 -25.47 21.64 19.64
CA LEU A 17 -24.76 20.39 19.88
C LEU A 17 -25.53 19.15 19.38
N VAL A 18 -26.85 19.17 19.47
CA VAL A 18 -27.72 18.04 19.08
C VAL A 18 -27.98 18.02 17.57
N GLY A 19 -27.88 19.17 16.89
CA GLY A 19 -27.89 19.24 15.42
C GLY A 19 -26.72 18.54 14.72
N TYR A 20 -25.68 18.12 15.47
CA TYR A 20 -24.54 17.37 14.94
C TYR A 20 -24.64 15.84 15.10
N ILE A 21 -25.66 15.32 15.81
CA ILE A 21 -25.80 13.88 16.06
C ILE A 21 -27.27 13.46 15.97
N PHE A 22 -27.88 13.65 14.81
CA PHE A 22 -28.96 12.76 14.39
C PHE A 22 -28.72 12.34 12.95
N PRO A 23 -28.50 11.03 12.68
CA PRO A 23 -28.62 10.55 11.31
C PRO A 23 -30.07 10.81 10.90
N SER A 24 -30.25 11.69 9.91
CA SER A 24 -31.56 11.88 9.33
C SER A 24 -31.98 10.54 8.72
N ASN A 25 -33.11 10.00 9.16
CA ASN A 25 -33.75 8.81 8.56
C ASN A 25 -34.39 9.18 7.21
N GLY A 26 -33.66 9.91 6.38
CA GLY A 26 -34.05 10.26 5.02
C GLY A 26 -33.50 9.22 4.06
N PHE A 27 -34.36 8.75 3.16
CA PHE A 27 -33.95 8.00 1.97
C PHE A 27 -32.76 8.68 1.29
N GLY A 28 -31.68 7.89 1.11
CA GLY A 28 -30.45 8.15 0.34
C GLY A 28 -30.18 9.59 -0.06
N GLN A 29 -29.66 10.41 0.85
CA GLN A 29 -28.99 11.62 0.42
C GLN A 29 -27.72 11.23 -0.35
N ASN A 30 -27.55 11.79 -1.55
CA ASN A 30 -26.30 11.65 -2.29
C ASN A 30 -25.21 12.38 -1.48
N VAL A 31 -24.27 11.62 -0.92
CA VAL A 31 -23.11 12.16 -0.21
C VAL A 31 -21.91 12.02 -1.14
N THR A 32 -21.26 13.14 -1.46
CA THR A 32 -19.96 13.13 -2.13
C THR A 32 -18.91 12.68 -1.11
N LEU A 33 -18.34 11.49 -1.30
CA LEU A 33 -17.28 10.97 -0.43
C LEU A 33 -15.89 11.53 -0.79
N HIS A 34 -15.67 11.85 -2.07
CA HIS A 34 -14.45 12.47 -2.56
C HIS A 34 -14.71 13.31 -3.81
N SER A 35 -13.99 14.41 -3.96
CA SER A 35 -14.03 15.27 -5.14
C SER A 35 -12.68 15.96 -5.35
N SER A 36 -11.62 15.19 -5.61
CA SER A 36 -10.36 15.75 -6.11
C SER A 36 -10.22 15.49 -7.60
N HIS A 37 -9.83 16.50 -8.37
CA HIS A 37 -9.51 16.34 -9.78
C HIS A 37 -8.12 15.72 -10.01
N HIS A 38 -7.29 15.57 -8.97
CA HIS A 38 -5.89 15.14 -9.13
C HIS A 38 -5.70 13.63 -8.95
N ASP A 39 -6.38 13.03 -7.98
CA ASP A 39 -6.06 11.65 -7.59
C ASP A 39 -6.85 10.59 -8.39
N LEU A 40 -8.03 10.95 -8.91
CA LEU A 40 -8.93 10.03 -9.62
C LEU A 40 -9.65 10.74 -10.77
N LEU A 41 -9.21 10.46 -11.99
CA LEU A 41 -9.86 10.82 -13.24
C LEU A 41 -10.61 9.61 -13.80
N ASP A 42 -11.75 9.83 -14.45
CA ASP A 42 -12.57 8.80 -15.08
C ASP A 42 -12.72 7.50 -14.24
N PRO A 43 -13.38 7.56 -13.06
CA PRO A 43 -13.67 6.36 -12.30
C PRO A 43 -14.56 5.42 -13.12
N VAL A 44 -14.03 4.23 -13.44
CA VAL A 44 -14.69 3.23 -14.30
C VAL A 44 -15.15 2.00 -13.53
N ALA A 45 -14.58 1.74 -12.35
CA ALA A 45 -14.90 0.56 -11.55
C ALA A 45 -14.84 0.87 -10.06
N ILE A 46 -15.68 0.18 -9.28
CA ILE A 46 -15.72 0.28 -7.81
C ILE A 46 -15.99 -1.08 -7.18
N ALA A 47 -15.34 -1.36 -6.04
CA ALA A 47 -15.63 -2.51 -5.18
C ALA A 47 -15.48 -2.12 -3.69
N THR A 48 -15.89 -3.00 -2.77
CA THR A 48 -15.79 -2.74 -1.33
C THR A 48 -15.55 -4.03 -0.55
N ASP A 49 -14.82 -3.93 0.56
CA ASP A 49 -14.68 -4.99 1.58
C ASP A 49 -15.60 -4.75 2.81
N GLY A 50 -16.45 -3.72 2.76
CA GLY A 50 -17.30 -3.27 3.87
C GLY A 50 -16.68 -2.19 4.76
N THR A 51 -15.35 -2.04 4.74
CA THR A 51 -14.61 -1.03 5.52
C THR A 51 -13.93 0.02 4.64
N HIS A 52 -13.57 -0.36 3.41
CA HIS A 52 -12.93 0.46 2.40
C HIS A 52 -13.69 0.37 1.08
N LEU A 53 -13.54 1.42 0.27
CA LEU A 53 -13.90 1.45 -1.14
C LEU A 53 -12.62 1.35 -1.97
N TYR A 54 -12.72 0.62 -3.07
CA TYR A 54 -11.67 0.41 -4.06
C TYR A 54 -12.15 0.96 -5.39
N PHE A 55 -11.32 1.74 -6.08
CA PHE A 55 -11.71 2.38 -7.34
C PHE A 55 -10.67 2.11 -8.41
N GLY A 56 -11.15 1.87 -9.63
CA GLY A 56 -10.33 1.84 -10.84
C GLY A 56 -10.61 3.08 -11.67
N GLY A 57 -9.57 3.71 -12.18
CA GLY A 57 -9.68 4.90 -13.03
C GLY A 57 -8.34 5.27 -13.64
N LEU A 58 -8.18 6.54 -13.97
CA LEU A 58 -6.93 7.13 -14.46
C LEU A 58 -6.36 8.10 -13.40
N ASN A 59 -5.04 8.21 -13.32
CA ASN A 59 -4.39 9.30 -12.60
C ASN A 59 -4.35 10.58 -13.48
N GLU A 60 -3.75 11.67 -12.97
CA GLU A 60 -3.61 12.93 -13.72
C GLU A 60 -2.78 12.82 -15.00
N GLU A 61 -1.96 11.79 -15.14
CA GLU A 61 -1.13 11.50 -16.32
C GLU A 61 -1.89 10.64 -17.35
N GLY A 62 -3.13 10.23 -17.07
CA GLY A 62 -3.91 9.34 -17.92
C GLY A 62 -3.51 7.87 -17.80
N ILE A 63 -2.78 7.49 -16.76
CA ILE A 63 -2.32 6.12 -16.48
C ILE A 63 -3.36 5.39 -15.63
N SER A 64 -3.67 4.15 -16.00
CA SER A 64 -4.57 3.29 -15.22
C SER A 64 -4.09 3.13 -13.78
N THR A 65 -4.97 3.39 -12.82
CA THR A 65 -4.67 3.34 -11.39
C THR A 65 -5.80 2.70 -10.59
N ILE A 66 -5.40 2.06 -9.49
CA ILE A 66 -6.29 1.48 -8.49
C ILE A 66 -6.07 2.21 -7.18
N LEU A 67 -7.14 2.68 -6.59
CA LEU A 67 -7.15 3.50 -5.38
C LEU A 67 -7.98 2.85 -4.28
N LYS A 68 -7.73 3.24 -3.03
CA LYS A 68 -8.42 2.80 -1.81
C LYS A 68 -8.80 4.00 -0.96
N MET A 69 -9.97 3.98 -0.32
CA MET A 69 -10.31 4.96 0.72
C MET A 69 -11.20 4.32 1.80
N PRO A 70 -11.30 4.90 3.01
CA PRO A 70 -12.29 4.46 3.99
C PRO A 70 -13.73 4.61 3.46
N ALA A 71 -14.58 3.62 3.72
CA ALA A 71 -15.96 3.63 3.22
C ALA A 71 -16.82 4.78 3.75
N VAL A 72 -16.40 5.39 4.86
CA VAL A 72 -17.04 6.56 5.48
C VAL A 72 -16.59 7.90 4.87
N GLY A 73 -15.70 7.90 3.88
CA GLY A 73 -15.00 9.10 3.44
C GLY A 73 -13.62 9.23 4.09
N GLY A 74 -12.70 9.96 3.46
CA GLY A 74 -11.35 10.15 4.01
C GLY A 74 -10.28 10.22 2.92
N PRO A 75 -8.99 10.15 3.31
CA PRO A 75 -7.89 10.20 2.37
C PRO A 75 -7.92 9.00 1.41
N ILE A 76 -7.54 9.27 0.15
CA ILE A 76 -7.34 8.24 -0.86
C ILE A 76 -5.89 7.78 -0.82
N MET A 77 -5.70 6.47 -0.91
CA MET A 77 -4.40 5.80 -1.05
C MET A 77 -4.33 5.11 -2.39
N LYS A 78 -3.16 5.13 -3.02
CA LYS A 78 -2.90 4.40 -4.27
C LYS A 78 -2.49 2.97 -3.95
N ILE A 79 -3.17 1.99 -4.53
CA ILE A 79 -2.82 0.56 -4.44
C ILE A 79 -1.86 0.18 -5.57
N ALA A 80 -2.19 0.58 -6.79
CA ALA A 80 -1.40 0.25 -7.98
C ALA A 80 -1.58 1.31 -9.07
N SER A 81 -0.60 1.43 -9.97
CA SER A 81 -0.65 2.36 -11.10
C SER A 81 0.33 1.94 -12.19
N GLY A 82 -0.07 2.11 -13.45
CA GLY A 82 0.74 1.72 -14.60
C GLY A 82 0.76 0.22 -14.80
N ASP A 83 1.80 -0.28 -15.47
CA ASP A 83 1.91 -1.68 -15.86
C ASP A 83 1.70 -2.64 -14.65
N PRO A 84 0.96 -3.75 -14.84
CA PRO A 84 0.43 -4.25 -16.11
C PRO A 84 -0.95 -3.67 -16.48
N PHE A 85 -1.45 -2.67 -15.73
CA PHE A 85 -2.78 -2.09 -15.96
C PHE A 85 -2.75 -1.12 -17.13
N VAL A 86 -3.57 -1.41 -18.13
CA VAL A 86 -3.71 -0.60 -19.34
C VAL A 86 -5.08 0.07 -19.35
N LYS A 87 -6.15 -0.72 -19.18
CA LYS A 87 -7.52 -0.22 -19.20
C LYS A 87 -8.41 -1.05 -18.28
N ILE A 88 -8.41 -0.69 -17.00
CA ILE A 88 -9.28 -1.27 -15.97
C ILE A 88 -10.74 -1.09 -16.37
N SER A 89 -11.55 -2.13 -16.14
CA SER A 89 -12.96 -2.18 -16.53
C SER A 89 -13.89 -2.69 -15.44
N GLY A 90 -13.33 -3.35 -14.42
CA GLY A 90 -14.11 -3.98 -13.35
C GLY A 90 -13.23 -4.33 -12.16
N LEU A 91 -13.84 -4.27 -10.98
CA LEU A 91 -13.23 -4.62 -9.71
C LEU A 91 -14.19 -5.53 -8.94
N ALA A 92 -13.64 -6.51 -8.24
CA ALA A 92 -14.38 -7.32 -7.27
C ALA A 92 -13.47 -7.65 -6.08
N VAL A 93 -14.01 -7.59 -4.87
CA VAL A 93 -13.27 -7.98 -3.66
C VAL A 93 -13.86 -9.26 -3.10
N VAL A 94 -13.01 -10.25 -2.88
CA VAL A 94 -13.35 -11.51 -2.20
C VAL A 94 -12.18 -11.89 -1.31
N ASP A 95 -12.44 -12.19 -0.03
CA ASP A 95 -11.45 -12.68 0.92
C ASP A 95 -10.12 -11.89 0.92
N GLN A 96 -10.24 -10.55 0.91
CA GLN A 96 -9.10 -9.61 0.90
C GLN A 96 -8.21 -9.71 -0.35
N VAL A 97 -8.75 -10.26 -1.43
CA VAL A 97 -8.19 -10.20 -2.77
C VAL A 97 -9.06 -9.30 -3.63
N LEU A 98 -8.44 -8.32 -4.27
CA LEU A 98 -9.05 -7.48 -5.29
C LEU A 98 -8.77 -8.09 -6.66
N TYR A 99 -9.82 -8.57 -7.31
CA TYR A 99 -9.79 -9.01 -8.70
C TYR A 99 -10.05 -7.81 -9.61
N VAL A 100 -9.20 -7.67 -10.63
CA VAL A 100 -9.22 -6.54 -11.56
C VAL A 100 -9.37 -7.09 -12.97
N THR A 101 -10.41 -6.66 -13.69
CA THR A 101 -10.52 -6.94 -15.12
C THR A 101 -9.91 -5.78 -15.91
N ASP A 102 -8.88 -6.07 -16.69
CA ASP A 102 -8.25 -5.12 -17.60
C ASP A 102 -8.58 -5.51 -19.04
N THR A 103 -9.09 -4.56 -19.82
CA THR A 103 -9.47 -4.80 -21.22
C THR A 103 -8.28 -4.74 -22.18
N GLY A 104 -7.09 -4.39 -21.68
CA GLY A 104 -5.90 -4.19 -22.47
C GLY A 104 -5.99 -2.97 -23.38
N ASN A 105 -4.94 -2.78 -24.18
CA ASN A 105 -5.02 -1.92 -25.37
C ASN A 105 -5.55 -2.78 -26.52
N PRO A 106 -6.61 -2.37 -27.24
CA PRO A 106 -7.09 -3.09 -28.42
C PRO A 106 -6.04 -3.34 -29.51
N PHE A 107 -4.90 -2.63 -29.46
CA PHE A 107 -3.80 -2.76 -30.42
C PHE A 107 -2.61 -3.58 -29.91
N ASP A 108 -2.35 -3.63 -28.59
CA ASP A 108 -1.05 -4.08 -28.06
C ASP A 108 -1.10 -5.05 -26.86
N GLY A 109 -2.27 -5.42 -26.32
CA GLY A 109 -2.31 -6.39 -25.20
C GLY A 109 -3.64 -7.12 -25.05
N PRO A 110 -3.63 -8.43 -24.73
CA PRO A 110 -4.87 -9.17 -24.47
C PRO A 110 -5.56 -8.64 -23.21
N ALA A 111 -6.89 -8.78 -23.15
CA ALA A 111 -7.61 -8.58 -21.91
C ALA A 111 -7.10 -9.58 -20.85
N ALA A 112 -6.94 -9.11 -19.62
CA ALA A 112 -6.39 -9.88 -18.52
C ALA A 112 -7.24 -9.72 -17.25
N ILE A 113 -7.15 -10.71 -16.36
CA ILE A 113 -7.69 -10.62 -15.01
C ILE A 113 -6.51 -10.70 -14.05
N TYR A 114 -6.33 -9.65 -13.25
CA TYR A 114 -5.32 -9.60 -12.20
C TYR A 114 -5.95 -9.86 -10.84
N ARG A 115 -5.13 -10.30 -9.89
CA ARG A 115 -5.48 -10.36 -8.47
C ARG A 115 -4.48 -9.52 -7.69
N ILE A 116 -4.96 -8.78 -6.70
CA ILE A 116 -4.15 -7.95 -5.81
C ILE A 116 -4.53 -8.30 -4.37
N HIS A 117 -3.57 -8.70 -3.56
CA HIS A 117 -3.81 -8.92 -2.13
C HIS A 117 -3.94 -7.56 -1.43
N LEU A 118 -5.09 -7.33 -0.78
CA LEU A 118 -5.45 -6.07 -0.11
C LEU A 118 -4.87 -5.93 1.29
N THR A 119 -4.42 -7.05 1.84
CA THR A 119 -3.65 -7.13 3.07
C THR A 119 -2.18 -7.29 2.75
N ALA A 120 -1.37 -6.66 3.59
CA ALA A 120 0.05 -6.91 3.69
C ALA A 120 0.36 -8.26 4.34
N LEU A 121 -0.41 -9.32 4.06
CA LEU A 121 -0.27 -10.74 4.44
C LEU A 121 -1.40 -11.50 3.72
N PRO A 122 -1.13 -12.44 2.80
CA PRO A 122 -2.12 -13.46 2.43
C PRO A 122 -2.68 -14.08 3.72
N HIS A 123 -3.99 -14.30 3.84
CA HIS A 123 -4.57 -14.90 5.05
C HIS A 123 -4.07 -16.33 5.33
N ASP A 124 -3.47 -16.95 4.32
CA ASP A 124 -2.81 -18.25 4.38
C ASP A 124 -1.28 -18.14 4.38
N SER A 125 -0.73 -16.94 4.65
CA SER A 125 0.71 -16.76 4.61
C SER A 125 1.42 -17.54 5.71
N LEU A 126 2.48 -18.21 5.31
CA LEU A 126 3.39 -18.93 6.15
C LEU A 126 4.36 -17.90 6.76
N PRO A 127 4.42 -17.80 8.11
CA PRO A 127 5.29 -16.81 8.72
C PRO A 127 6.76 -17.20 8.50
N PHE A 128 7.59 -16.22 8.18
CA PHE A 128 9.03 -16.33 8.37
C PHE A 128 9.31 -16.77 9.81
N ALA A 129 10.31 -17.63 9.99
CA ALA A 129 10.85 -17.95 11.31
C ALA A 129 11.51 -16.71 11.95
N ASP A 130 12.13 -15.85 11.13
CA ASP A 130 12.71 -14.58 11.56
C ASP A 130 12.72 -13.55 10.43
N LEU A 131 12.59 -12.27 10.80
CA LEU A 131 12.80 -11.11 9.91
C LEU A 131 13.50 -10.00 10.70
N THR A 132 14.75 -9.75 10.35
CA THR A 132 15.53 -8.64 10.90
C THR A 132 15.75 -7.60 9.82
N VAL A 133 15.60 -6.34 10.20
CA VAL A 133 16.17 -5.22 9.45
C VAL A 133 17.46 -4.87 10.17
N ASP A 134 18.55 -4.76 9.43
CA ASP A 134 19.88 -4.44 9.96
C ASP A 134 20.22 -2.97 9.72
N THR A 135 19.78 -2.42 8.59
CA THR A 135 20.07 -1.04 8.19
C THR A 135 18.88 -0.42 7.48
N VAL A 136 18.52 0.81 7.87
CA VAL A 136 17.67 1.70 7.06
C VAL A 136 18.36 3.03 6.88
N ARG A 137 18.31 3.57 5.66
CA ARG A 137 18.77 4.92 5.33
C ARG A 137 17.73 5.62 4.49
N VAL A 138 17.19 6.72 5.01
CA VAL A 138 16.30 7.64 4.30
C VAL A 138 17.10 8.85 3.82
N ARG A 139 16.78 9.35 2.62
CA ARG A 139 17.30 10.62 2.10
C ARG A 139 16.12 11.48 1.64
N GLU A 140 16.01 12.68 2.17
CA GLU A 140 14.89 13.60 1.89
C GLU A 140 15.10 14.43 0.62
N GLU A 141 16.32 14.92 0.35
CA GLU A 141 16.59 15.81 -0.81
C GLU A 141 16.30 15.16 -2.17
N ARG A 142 16.48 13.84 -2.25
CA ARG A 142 16.08 12.99 -3.37
C ARG A 142 15.42 11.78 -2.73
N PRO A 143 14.08 11.78 -2.58
CA PRO A 143 13.36 10.78 -1.81
C PRO A 143 13.82 9.38 -2.16
N ARG A 144 14.58 8.79 -1.25
CA ARG A 144 15.18 7.48 -1.43
C ARG A 144 15.24 6.80 -0.09
N ILE A 145 14.90 5.53 -0.10
CA ILE A 145 15.14 4.64 1.02
C ILE A 145 16.03 3.48 0.59
N ARG A 146 16.92 3.06 1.48
CA ARG A 146 17.63 1.78 1.42
C ARG A 146 17.31 1.01 2.68
N ILE A 147 16.89 -0.24 2.52
CA ILE A 147 16.60 -1.18 3.61
C ILE A 147 17.44 -2.43 3.36
N GLU A 148 18.14 -2.91 4.38
CA GLU A 148 18.92 -4.14 4.35
C GLU A 148 18.63 -4.95 5.59
N GLY A 149 18.67 -6.27 5.47
CA GLY A 149 18.38 -7.17 6.57
C GLY A 149 18.50 -8.63 6.20
N GLN A 150 17.94 -9.48 7.04
CA GLN A 150 17.91 -10.92 6.88
C GLN A 150 16.52 -11.48 7.18
N PHE A 151 16.20 -12.61 6.58
CA PHE A 151 15.03 -13.41 6.93
C PHE A 151 15.38 -14.89 6.97
N SER A 152 14.55 -15.65 7.65
CA SER A 152 14.56 -17.11 7.54
C SER A 152 13.13 -17.60 7.40
N VAL A 153 12.89 -18.54 6.49
CA VAL A 153 11.56 -19.09 6.23
C VAL A 153 11.10 -19.99 7.38
N GLY A 154 9.79 -20.09 7.58
CA GLY A 154 9.20 -20.92 8.63
C GLY A 154 9.26 -22.41 8.31
N GLU A 155 9.06 -23.28 9.31
CA GLU A 155 9.10 -24.75 9.13
C GLU A 155 8.06 -25.30 8.13
N LYS A 156 7.03 -24.51 7.82
CA LYS A 156 5.95 -24.87 6.91
C LYS A 156 6.15 -24.34 5.49
N SER A 157 7.10 -23.41 5.30
CA SER A 157 7.45 -22.84 4.00
C SER A 157 7.88 -23.96 3.05
N ASP A 158 7.52 -23.82 1.78
CA ASP A 158 8.02 -24.63 0.68
C ASP A 158 9.27 -24.04 0.01
N GLY A 159 9.79 -22.93 0.54
CA GLY A 159 10.97 -22.22 0.08
C GLY A 159 10.60 -20.93 -0.66
N ILE A 160 11.61 -20.20 -1.13
CA ILE A 160 11.42 -18.97 -1.91
C ILE A 160 11.79 -19.26 -3.37
N ASP A 161 10.85 -19.04 -4.30
CA ASP A 161 11.06 -19.11 -5.76
C ASP A 161 10.58 -17.83 -6.44
N LEU A 162 11.46 -16.83 -6.49
CA LEU A 162 11.17 -15.52 -7.09
C LEU A 162 11.00 -15.55 -8.62
N SER A 163 11.21 -16.70 -9.26
CA SER A 163 10.83 -16.88 -10.66
C SER A 163 9.32 -17.11 -10.83
N GLN A 164 8.64 -17.63 -9.80
CA GLN A 164 7.22 -17.96 -9.79
C GLN A 164 6.40 -17.19 -8.75
N GLU A 165 7.07 -16.52 -7.81
CA GLU A 165 6.44 -15.82 -6.70
C GLU A 165 6.51 -14.30 -6.86
N ASP A 166 5.41 -13.66 -6.45
CA ASP A 166 5.36 -12.21 -6.32
C ASP A 166 6.06 -11.79 -5.02
N VAL A 167 6.78 -10.67 -5.07
CA VAL A 167 7.41 -10.05 -3.89
C VAL A 167 6.65 -8.81 -3.52
N ALA A 168 6.18 -8.72 -2.28
CA ALA A 168 5.49 -7.53 -1.82
C ALA A 168 6.18 -6.92 -0.60
N VAL A 169 6.37 -5.59 -0.66
CA VAL A 169 7.08 -4.81 0.35
C VAL A 169 6.16 -3.74 0.89
N TRP A 170 6.19 -3.58 2.21
CA TRP A 170 5.60 -2.44 2.90
C TRP A 170 6.65 -1.75 3.74
N PHE A 171 6.67 -0.42 3.67
CA PHE A 171 7.45 0.41 4.57
C PHE A 171 6.66 1.67 4.93
N GLY A 172 6.16 1.72 6.17
CA GLY A 172 5.17 2.71 6.58
C GLY A 172 3.92 2.63 5.70
N GLU A 173 3.56 3.76 5.08
CA GLU A 173 2.42 3.87 4.16
C GLU A 173 2.77 3.45 2.72
N PHE A 174 4.06 3.33 2.39
CA PHE A 174 4.48 2.88 1.06
C PHE A 174 4.30 1.36 0.95
N SER A 175 3.75 0.92 -0.19
CA SER A 175 3.68 -0.48 -0.56
C SER A 175 3.87 -0.70 -2.04
N GLN A 176 4.50 -1.80 -2.42
CA GLN A 176 4.60 -2.23 -3.81
C GLN A 176 4.71 -3.75 -3.92
N THR A 177 4.08 -4.29 -4.96
CA THR A 177 4.27 -5.68 -5.40
C THR A 177 5.11 -5.69 -6.66
N LEU A 178 6.17 -6.50 -6.67
CA LEU A 178 6.96 -6.89 -7.82
C LEU A 178 6.51 -8.28 -8.24
N PHE A 179 6.09 -8.45 -9.48
CA PHE A 179 5.50 -9.71 -9.93
C PHE A 179 6.58 -10.75 -10.25
N ALA A 180 6.19 -12.02 -10.16
CA ALA A 180 6.99 -13.14 -10.60
C ALA A 180 7.58 -12.90 -12.01
N GLY A 181 8.86 -13.24 -12.18
CA GLY A 181 9.58 -13.05 -13.44
C GLY A 181 10.21 -11.66 -13.64
N PHE A 182 10.00 -10.70 -12.72
CA PHE A 182 10.79 -9.46 -12.70
C PHE A 182 12.21 -9.67 -12.15
N PHE A 183 12.42 -10.73 -11.38
CA PHE A 183 13.72 -11.09 -10.85
C PHE A 183 14.54 -11.91 -11.84
N VAL A 184 15.82 -11.57 -11.95
CA VAL A 184 16.83 -12.33 -12.68
C VAL A 184 17.68 -13.10 -11.66
N ARG A 185 17.85 -14.40 -11.88
CA ARG A 185 18.77 -15.23 -11.11
C ARG A 185 20.22 -14.91 -11.49
N GLU A 186 21.03 -14.51 -10.52
CA GLU A 186 22.48 -14.36 -10.64
C GLU A 186 23.18 -15.56 -10.00
N GLU A 187 23.51 -16.57 -10.80
CA GLU A 187 24.02 -17.86 -10.30
C GLU A 187 25.38 -17.75 -9.60
N GLU A 188 26.25 -16.82 -10.00
CA GLU A 188 27.58 -16.66 -9.39
C GLU A 188 27.52 -16.05 -7.99
N GLU A 189 26.49 -15.24 -7.71
CA GLU A 189 26.30 -14.55 -6.43
C GLU A 189 25.20 -15.21 -5.58
N GLU A 190 24.64 -16.34 -6.03
CA GLU A 190 23.58 -17.11 -5.35
C GLU A 190 22.43 -16.21 -4.87
N ARG A 191 21.93 -15.36 -5.78
CA ARG A 191 20.89 -14.38 -5.47
C ARG A 191 19.97 -14.09 -6.64
N PHE A 192 18.84 -13.48 -6.33
CA PHE A 192 17.91 -12.90 -7.28
C PHE A 192 18.02 -11.38 -7.26
N VAL A 193 17.98 -10.76 -8.44
CA VAL A 193 18.10 -9.30 -8.59
C VAL A 193 16.98 -8.75 -9.46
N PHE A 194 16.43 -7.63 -9.04
CA PHE A 194 15.49 -6.81 -9.78
C PHE A 194 16.07 -5.40 -9.92
N GLU A 195 16.01 -4.84 -11.13
CA GLU A 195 16.37 -3.46 -11.42
C GLU A 195 15.32 -2.79 -12.32
N ALA A 196 14.94 -1.57 -11.99
CA ALA A 196 14.02 -0.76 -12.77
C ALA A 196 14.40 0.72 -12.73
N ASN A 197 14.08 1.42 -13.83
CA ASN A 197 14.21 2.88 -13.93
C ASN A 197 12.83 3.54 -13.83
N ALA A 198 12.20 3.43 -12.65
CA ALA A 198 10.86 3.92 -12.35
C ALA A 198 10.79 4.52 -10.92
N SER A 199 9.64 5.08 -10.54
CA SER A 199 9.32 5.40 -9.14
C SER A 199 8.90 4.13 -8.39
N GLY A 200 9.11 4.10 -7.07
CA GLY A 200 8.91 2.92 -6.24
C GLY A 200 10.21 2.17 -5.99
N VAL A 201 10.13 0.86 -5.79
CA VAL A 201 11.30 -0.03 -5.72
C VAL A 201 12.02 0.00 -7.07
N THR A 202 13.28 0.42 -7.05
CA THR A 202 14.14 0.51 -8.24
C THR A 202 15.19 -0.58 -8.28
N GLU A 203 15.61 -1.06 -7.10
CA GLU A 203 16.58 -2.16 -6.99
C GLU A 203 16.12 -3.06 -5.84
N MET A 204 16.14 -4.37 -6.05
CA MET A 204 15.96 -5.34 -4.99
C MET A 204 16.89 -6.54 -5.23
N SER A 205 17.57 -7.01 -4.18
CA SER A 205 18.33 -8.25 -4.23
C SER A 205 17.99 -9.15 -3.05
N ILE A 206 17.76 -10.42 -3.32
CA ILE A 206 17.44 -11.47 -2.33
C ILE A 206 18.45 -12.59 -2.49
N GLY A 207 19.25 -12.86 -1.46
CA GLY A 207 20.23 -13.95 -1.44
C GLY A 207 19.61 -15.27 -1.01
N ASP A 208 20.17 -16.39 -1.49
CA ASP A 208 19.78 -17.74 -1.07
C ASP A 208 20.06 -17.98 0.44
N ASP A 209 20.92 -17.16 1.04
CA ASP A 209 21.23 -17.15 2.47
C ASP A 209 20.23 -16.37 3.33
N GLY A 210 19.17 -15.83 2.72
CA GLY A 210 18.15 -15.04 3.41
C GLY A 210 18.52 -13.57 3.58
N THR A 211 19.65 -13.10 3.04
CA THR A 211 19.95 -11.66 3.02
C THR A 211 19.07 -10.92 2.02
N PHE A 212 18.69 -9.69 2.34
CA PHE A 212 17.95 -8.85 1.40
C PHE A 212 18.45 -7.40 1.39
N ARG A 213 18.26 -6.75 0.24
CA ARG A 213 18.45 -5.31 0.06
C ARG A 213 17.37 -4.75 -0.84
N ILE A 214 16.80 -3.62 -0.45
CA ILE A 214 15.74 -2.92 -1.16
C ILE A 214 16.14 -1.45 -1.29
N ILE A 215 16.02 -0.90 -2.50
CA ILE A 215 16.13 0.52 -2.76
C ILE A 215 14.86 0.99 -3.44
N ALA A 216 14.19 1.97 -2.84
CA ALA A 216 13.06 2.65 -3.45
C ALA A 216 13.34 4.15 -3.60
N ARG A 217 12.79 4.75 -4.66
CA ARG A 217 12.97 6.15 -5.06
C ARG A 217 11.65 6.83 -5.35
N ASP A 218 11.58 8.13 -5.10
CA ASP A 218 10.41 8.97 -5.39
C ASP A 218 9.12 8.43 -4.73
N ILE A 219 9.25 7.94 -3.49
CA ILE A 219 8.15 7.42 -2.66
C ILE A 219 7.81 8.38 -1.51
N PRO A 220 6.60 8.30 -0.94
CA PRO A 220 6.31 8.93 0.34
C PRO A 220 7.27 8.44 1.43
N LEU A 221 7.95 9.37 2.11
CA LEU A 221 8.87 9.04 3.20
C LEU A 221 8.12 9.04 4.55
N PRO A 222 8.52 8.19 5.51
CA PRO A 222 7.96 8.24 6.85
C PRO A 222 8.39 9.53 7.57
N THR A 223 7.67 9.89 8.62
CA THR A 223 8.11 10.94 9.54
C THR A 223 9.36 10.48 10.29
N LEU A 224 10.43 11.29 10.22
CA LEU A 224 11.68 11.06 10.94
C LEU A 224 11.59 11.56 12.39
N ASP A 225 12.52 11.13 13.25
CA ASP A 225 12.60 11.49 14.67
C ASP A 225 11.28 11.28 15.45
N SER A 226 10.57 10.21 15.10
CA SER A 226 9.30 9.85 15.72
C SER A 226 9.51 8.69 16.69
N ASP A 227 8.94 8.80 17.89
CA ASP A 227 8.82 7.68 18.84
C ASP A 227 7.89 6.56 18.31
N ILE A 228 7.27 6.76 17.14
CA ILE A 228 6.40 5.79 16.49
C ILE A 228 7.25 4.95 15.52
N PRO A 229 7.44 3.64 15.81
CA PRO A 229 8.16 2.76 14.89
C PRO A 229 7.44 2.64 13.55
N VAL A 230 8.20 2.69 12.46
CA VAL A 230 7.72 2.45 11.11
C VAL A 230 7.60 0.94 10.89
N ARG A 231 6.45 0.50 10.40
CA ARG A 231 6.21 -0.89 10.01
C ARG A 231 7.05 -1.24 8.78
N PHE A 232 7.71 -2.39 8.81
CA PHE A 232 8.32 -3.01 7.63
C PHE A 232 7.76 -4.42 7.46
N SER A 233 7.33 -4.77 6.25
CA SER A 233 6.80 -6.10 5.92
C SER A 233 7.40 -6.56 4.61
N LEU A 234 7.77 -7.83 4.54
CA LEU A 234 8.34 -8.47 3.35
C LEU A 234 7.66 -9.80 3.09
N HIS A 235 7.27 -10.03 1.85
CA HIS A 235 6.47 -11.16 1.41
C HIS A 235 7.05 -11.75 0.15
N PHE A 236 7.09 -13.07 0.08
CA PHE A 236 7.48 -13.86 -1.08
C PHE A 236 6.41 -14.91 -1.29
N GLY A 237 5.57 -14.75 -2.31
CA GLY A 237 4.48 -15.69 -2.55
C GLY A 237 3.53 -15.80 -1.34
N ASP A 238 3.50 -16.98 -0.72
CA ASP A 238 2.77 -17.24 0.52
C ASP A 238 3.64 -17.12 1.78
N ASP A 239 4.95 -16.92 1.72
CA ASP A 239 5.78 -16.65 2.88
C ASP A 239 5.84 -15.16 3.23
N ALA A 240 5.86 -14.83 4.53
CA ALA A 240 5.84 -13.45 4.97
C ALA A 240 6.42 -13.18 6.35
N GLY A 241 7.01 -11.99 6.53
CA GLY A 241 7.44 -11.49 7.83
C GLY A 241 7.15 -10.01 8.02
N GLU A 242 7.01 -9.60 9.28
CA GLU A 242 6.84 -8.20 9.67
C GLU A 242 7.78 -7.86 10.83
N THR A 243 8.34 -6.66 10.79
CA THR A 243 9.06 -6.07 11.92
C THR A 243 8.80 -4.56 12.00
N ARG A 244 9.39 -3.90 13.00
CA ARG A 244 9.24 -2.47 13.26
C ARG A 244 10.59 -1.81 13.41
N VAL A 245 10.75 -0.66 12.76
CA VAL A 245 12.00 0.09 12.70
C VAL A 245 11.80 1.48 13.27
N LEU A 246 12.65 1.89 14.20
CA LEU A 246 12.72 3.27 14.69
C LEU A 246 13.79 4.02 13.89
N LEU A 247 13.42 5.15 13.29
CA LEU A 247 14.34 6.00 12.55
C LEU A 247 14.75 7.18 13.41
N ASP A 248 16.05 7.49 13.45
CA ASP A 248 16.55 8.72 14.08
C ASP A 248 16.25 9.98 13.24
N GLU A 249 16.69 11.14 13.73
CA GLU A 249 16.55 12.44 13.07
C GLU A 249 17.23 12.51 11.69
N ASP A 250 18.25 11.69 11.46
CA ASP A 250 18.95 11.57 10.19
C ASP A 250 18.29 10.55 9.25
N GLY A 251 17.19 9.92 9.67
CA GLY A 251 16.50 8.86 8.94
C GLY A 251 17.31 7.57 8.86
N LYS A 252 18.10 7.29 9.90
CA LYS A 252 18.97 6.12 10.01
C LYS A 252 18.42 5.14 11.04
N PHE A 253 18.64 3.87 10.74
CA PHE A 253 18.53 2.76 11.68
C PHE A 253 19.66 1.77 11.40
N GLY A 254 20.16 1.09 12.43
CA GLY A 254 21.31 0.20 12.32
C GLY A 254 22.64 0.84 12.76
N PRO A 255 23.78 0.18 12.55
CA PRO A 255 25.08 0.70 12.97
C PRO A 255 25.39 2.06 12.34
N LEU A 256 25.90 2.98 13.17
CA LEU A 256 26.47 4.24 12.74
C LEU A 256 27.82 3.93 12.08
N GLU A 257 28.00 4.32 10.81
CA GLU A 257 29.32 4.34 10.15
C GLU A 257 30.14 5.54 10.62
#